data_AF-A0A941V194-F1
#
_entry.id   AF-A0A941V194-F1
#
_cell.length_a   1.000
_cell.length_b   1.000
_cell.length_c   1.000
_cell.angle_alpha   90.00
_cell.angle_beta   90.00
_cell.angle_gamma   90.00
#
_symmetry.space_group_name_H-M   'P 1'
#
loop_
_entity.id
_entity.type
_entity.pdbx_description
1 polymer ?
#
loop_
_entity_poly.entity_id
_entity_poly.type
_entity_poly.pdbx_seq_one_letter_code
_entity_poly.pdbx_strand_id
1 'polypeptide(L)'
;WTVVITLLGFASRAASLIRNARLRRKSTLQTAIGVKHPRIEQKSQGFMGGSFNTREFFHGRTASFLRSVKWIFLLLTFPLPLLLLIYGVTALSAVLLFAAFAVQYAGLIAERWFFFAQANHPQNLYYQTVS
;
A
#
# COMPACT_ATOMS: atom_id res chain seq x y z
N TRP A 1 8.89 -6.13 27.28
CA TRP A 1 8.03 -5.05 26.75
C TRP A 1 8.14 -4.93 25.22
N THR A 2 9.34 -5.01 24.61
CA THR A 2 9.54 -4.88 23.14
C THR A 2 8.66 -5.83 22.32
N VAL A 3 8.66 -7.12 22.65
CA VAL A 3 7.83 -8.14 21.98
C VAL A 3 6.35 -7.73 21.96
N VAL A 4 5.83 -7.27 23.10
CA VAL A 4 4.43 -6.84 23.24
C VAL A 4 4.13 -5.65 22.33
N ILE A 5 5.00 -4.63 22.32
CA ILE A 5 4.82 -3.45 21.47
C ILE A 5 4.88 -3.84 19.98
N THR A 6 5.81 -4.71 19.59
CA THR A 6 5.92 -5.18 18.20
C THR A 6 4.68 -5.95 17.76
N LEU A 7 4.13 -6.81 18.63
CA LEU A 7 2.89 -7.54 18.35
C LEU A 7 1.68 -6.61 18.25
N LEU A 8 1.57 -5.62 19.13
CA LEU A 8 0.52 -4.59 19.03
C LEU A 8 0.66 -3.75 17.76
N GLY A 9 1.88 -3.39 17.38
CA GLY A 9 2.19 -2.74 16.10
C GLY A 9 1.76 -3.59 14.90
N PHE A 10 2.04 -4.89 14.93
CA PHE A 10 1.64 -5.82 13.87
C PHE A 10 0.11 -5.95 13.78
N ALA A 11 -0.56 -6.14 14.92
CA ALA A 11 -2.01 -6.26 14.99
C ALA A 11 -2.71 -4.98 14.50
N SER A 12 -2.26 -3.81 14.97
CA SER A 12 -2.80 -2.52 14.52
C SER A 12 -2.60 -2.31 13.02
N ARG A 13 -1.43 -2.70 12.47
CA ARG A 13 -1.18 -2.60 11.03
C ARG A 13 -2.06 -3.54 10.22
N ALA A 14 -2.22 -4.78 10.66
CA ALA A 14 -3.12 -5.75 10.02
C ALA A 14 -4.58 -5.24 10.05
N ALA A 15 -5.05 -4.73 11.19
CA ALA A 15 -6.37 -4.14 11.33
C ALA A 15 -6.58 -2.95 10.38
N SER A 16 -5.58 -2.07 10.24
CA SER A 16 -5.62 -0.95 9.30
C SER A 16 -5.74 -1.41 7.84
N LEU A 17 -4.99 -2.45 7.45
CA LEU A 17 -5.09 -3.03 6.10
C LEU A 17 -6.48 -3.64 5.83
N ILE A 18 -7.03 -4.37 6.79
CA ILE A 18 -8.38 -4.95 6.70
C ILE A 18 -9.42 -3.84 6.57
N ARG A 19 -9.33 -2.79 7.40
CA ARG A 19 -10.21 -1.62 7.31
C ARG A 19 -10.12 -0.97 5.94
N ASN A 20 -8.91 -0.71 5.44
CA ASN A 20 -8.70 -0.03 4.17
C ASN A 20 -9.24 -0.84 2.98
N ALA A 21 -9.14 -2.17 3.02
CA ALA A 21 -9.73 -3.04 2.00
C ALA A 21 -11.28 -2.99 1.96
N ARG A 22 -11.92 -2.55 3.05
CA ARG A 22 -13.38 -2.43 3.17
C ARG A 22 -13.90 -1.02 2.90
N LEU A 23 -13.01 -0.03 2.72
CA LEU A 23 -13.42 1.36 2.47
C LEU A 23 -14.07 1.48 1.09
N ARG A 24 -15.24 2.12 1.06
CA ARG A 24 -15.92 2.47 -0.19
C ARG A 24 -15.43 3.83 -0.68
N ARG A 25 -15.24 3.96 -2.00
CA ARG A 25 -14.91 5.24 -2.64
C ARG A 25 -16.07 6.22 -2.44
N LYS A 26 -15.78 7.44 -2.02
CA LYS A 26 -16.79 8.51 -1.87
C LYS A 26 -17.15 9.17 -3.21
N SER A 27 -16.18 9.29 -4.11
CA SER A 27 -16.36 9.87 -5.44
C SER A 27 -16.81 8.80 -6.43
N THR A 28 -17.84 9.10 -7.21
CA THR A 28 -18.32 8.33 -8.37
C THR A 28 -18.28 9.21 -9.63
N LEU A 29 -18.45 8.62 -10.81
CA LEU A 29 -18.55 9.37 -12.06
C LEU A 29 -19.64 10.45 -11.97
N GLN A 30 -20.81 10.10 -11.41
CA GLN A 30 -21.95 11.01 -11.20
C GLN A 30 -21.58 12.24 -10.37
N THR A 31 -20.98 12.02 -9.19
CA THR A 31 -20.61 13.14 -8.30
C THR A 31 -19.52 14.00 -8.90
N ALA A 32 -18.66 13.42 -9.74
CA ALA A 32 -17.53 14.10 -10.32
C ALA A 32 -17.92 15.01 -11.51
N ILE A 33 -19.03 14.69 -12.22
CA ILE A 33 -19.61 15.54 -13.28
C ILE A 33 -20.87 16.31 -12.85
N GLY A 34 -21.36 16.12 -11.62
CA GLY A 34 -22.56 16.78 -11.09
C GLY A 34 -23.89 16.26 -11.65
N VAL A 35 -23.93 15.08 -12.26
CA VAL A 35 -25.13 14.53 -12.92
C VAL A 35 -25.83 13.50 -12.02
N LYS A 36 -27.14 13.65 -11.80
CA LYS A 36 -27.95 12.77 -10.94
C LYS A 36 -28.51 11.53 -11.65
N HIS A 37 -28.15 11.30 -12.91
CA HIS A 37 -28.63 10.14 -13.68
C HIS A 37 -28.14 8.82 -13.05
N PRO A 38 -29.00 7.80 -12.88
CA PRO A 38 -28.66 6.59 -12.13
C PRO A 38 -27.55 5.76 -12.80
N ARG A 39 -27.40 5.89 -14.11
CA ARG A 39 -26.42 5.14 -14.90
C ARG A 39 -25.54 6.08 -15.71
N ILE A 40 -24.27 6.18 -15.33
CA ILE A 40 -23.22 6.89 -16.07
C ILE A 40 -22.09 5.89 -16.28
N GLU A 41 -21.69 5.72 -17.53
CA GLU A 41 -20.62 4.80 -17.93
C GLU A 41 -19.55 5.61 -18.68
N GLN A 42 -18.29 5.39 -18.34
CA GLN A 42 -17.19 5.92 -19.12
C GLN A 42 -17.07 5.10 -20.43
N LYS A 43 -17.34 5.73 -21.58
CA LYS A 43 -17.20 5.09 -22.89
C LYS A 43 -15.79 5.20 -23.46
N SER A 44 -15.16 6.36 -23.33
CA SER A 44 -13.77 6.57 -23.73
C SER A 44 -13.12 7.62 -22.83
N GLN A 45 -11.79 7.66 -22.81
CA GLN A 45 -11.01 8.73 -22.16
C GLN A 45 -10.90 10.02 -23.00
N GLY A 46 -11.36 10.00 -24.26
CA GLY A 46 -11.34 11.16 -25.16
C GLY A 46 -10.00 11.44 -25.86
N PHE A 47 -9.00 10.58 -25.72
CA PHE A 47 -7.71 10.68 -26.42
C PHE A 47 -7.11 9.31 -26.73
N MET A 48 -6.31 9.25 -27.81
CA MET A 48 -5.72 8.00 -28.34
C MET A 48 -4.32 7.68 -27.75
N GLY A 49 -3.68 8.63 -27.06
CA GLY A 49 -2.32 8.49 -26.52
C GLY A 49 -2.24 8.63 -25.00
N GLY A 50 -1.02 8.63 -24.45
CA GLY A 50 -0.83 8.97 -23.03
C GLY A 50 -1.04 10.47 -22.79
N SER A 51 -1.65 10.82 -21.67
CA SER A 51 -1.75 12.19 -21.16
C SER A 51 -0.96 12.37 -19.86
N PHE A 52 -0.78 13.62 -19.42
CA PHE A 52 -0.24 13.93 -18.10
C PHE A 52 -0.96 13.14 -17.00
N ASN A 53 -2.30 13.08 -17.05
CA ASN A 53 -3.11 12.41 -16.03
C ASN A 53 -2.89 10.89 -15.98
N THR A 54 -2.68 10.25 -17.13
CA THR A 54 -2.37 8.81 -17.18
C THR A 54 -0.97 8.46 -16.68
N ARG A 55 -0.06 9.44 -16.62
CA ARG A 55 1.31 9.26 -16.12
C ARG A 55 1.42 9.60 -14.63
N GLU A 56 0.82 10.71 -14.21
CA GLU A 56 0.98 11.24 -12.87
C GLU A 56 0.12 10.51 -11.83
N PHE A 57 -1.12 10.12 -12.20
CA PHE A 57 -2.06 9.52 -11.25
C PHE A 57 -2.04 7.98 -11.23
N PHE A 58 -1.11 7.36 -11.95
CA PHE A 58 -0.97 5.91 -12.04
C PHE A 58 0.44 5.47 -11.68
N HIS A 59 0.55 4.54 -10.72
CA HIS A 59 1.82 3.99 -10.28
C HIS A 59 2.40 2.89 -11.21
N GLY A 60 1.67 2.48 -12.26
CA GLY A 60 2.15 1.56 -13.30
C GLY A 60 2.52 0.14 -12.83
N ARG A 61 2.10 -0.30 -11.64
CA ARG A 61 2.39 -1.63 -11.09
C ARG A 61 1.17 -2.53 -11.10
N THR A 62 1.39 -3.82 -11.29
CA THR A 62 0.33 -4.82 -11.30
C THR A 62 -0.25 -5.06 -9.89
N ALA A 63 -1.48 -5.55 -9.82
CA ALA A 63 -2.10 -5.94 -8.56
C ALA A 63 -1.33 -7.07 -7.84
N SER A 64 -0.69 -7.97 -8.60
CA SER A 64 0.18 -9.02 -8.04
C SER A 64 1.41 -8.44 -7.37
N PHE A 65 2.07 -7.45 -7.99
CA PHE A 65 3.21 -6.77 -7.40
C PHE A 65 2.85 -6.09 -6.07
N LEU A 66 1.74 -5.34 -6.02
CA LEU A 66 1.26 -4.73 -4.78
C LEU A 66 0.97 -5.77 -3.70
N ARG A 67 0.37 -6.91 -4.06
CA ARG A 67 0.11 -8.01 -3.12
C ARG A 67 1.41 -8.57 -2.55
N SER A 68 2.45 -8.75 -3.37
CA SER A 68 3.76 -9.21 -2.92
C SER A 68 4.41 -8.20 -1.97
N VAL A 69 4.43 -6.91 -2.34
CA VAL A 69 4.99 -5.85 -1.47
C VAL A 69 4.27 -5.81 -0.12
N LYS A 70 2.95 -6.02 -0.10
CA LYS A 70 2.17 -6.08 1.14
C LYS A 70 2.69 -7.13 2.12
N TRP A 71 2.91 -8.34 1.62
CA TRP A 71 3.40 -9.43 2.46
C TRP A 71 4.87 -9.24 2.85
N ILE A 72 5.69 -8.74 1.92
CA ILE A 72 7.11 -8.45 2.16
C ILE A 72 7.25 -7.41 3.28
N PHE A 73 6.58 -6.26 3.20
CA PHE A 73 6.73 -5.25 4.25
C PHE A 73 6.21 -5.76 5.61
N LEU A 74 5.11 -6.53 5.63
CA LEU A 74 4.61 -7.09 6.89
C LEU A 74 5.64 -8.03 7.53
N LEU A 75 6.32 -8.86 6.73
CA LEU A 75 7.39 -9.74 7.20
C LEU A 75 8.61 -8.96 7.68
N LEU A 76 9.08 -7.99 6.88
CA LEU A 76 10.29 -7.23 7.14
C LEU A 76 10.14 -6.19 8.25
N THR A 77 8.92 -5.73 8.58
CA THR A 77 8.71 -4.76 9.67
C THR A 77 8.49 -5.41 11.03
N PHE A 78 7.97 -6.64 11.08
CA PHE A 78 7.51 -7.25 12.33
C PHE A 78 8.19 -8.59 12.68
N PRO A 79 7.81 -9.76 12.11
CA PRO A 79 8.31 -11.04 12.56
C PRO A 79 9.82 -11.20 12.33
N LEU A 80 10.35 -10.80 11.17
CA LEU A 80 11.77 -11.01 10.88
C LEU A 80 12.68 -10.15 11.78
N PRO A 81 12.48 -8.82 11.92
CA PRO A 81 13.24 -8.03 12.88
C PRO A 81 13.09 -8.51 14.32
N LEU A 82 11.91 -8.97 14.72
CA LEU A 82 11.68 -9.46 16.08
C LEU A 82 12.52 -10.71 16.36
N LEU A 83 12.57 -11.65 15.40
CA LEU A 83 13.42 -12.83 15.51
C LEU A 83 14.90 -12.43 15.58
N LEU A 84 15.36 -11.57 14.66
CA LEU A 84 16.75 -11.08 14.66
C LEU A 84 17.12 -10.38 15.98
N LEU A 85 16.20 -9.60 16.55
CA LEU A 85 16.40 -8.92 17.82
C LEU A 85 16.50 -9.91 18.98
N ILE A 86 15.62 -10.91 19.06
CA ILE A 86 15.67 -11.96 20.09
C ILE A 86 17.00 -12.70 20.02
N TYR A 87 17.36 -13.21 18.84
CA TYR A 87 18.63 -13.93 18.65
C TYR A 87 19.85 -13.06 18.90
N GLY A 88 19.82 -11.80 18.45
CA GLY A 88 20.91 -10.84 18.62
C GLY A 88 21.18 -10.51 20.09
N VAL A 89 20.13 -10.39 20.90
CA VAL A 89 20.27 -10.19 22.36
C VAL A 89 20.81 -11.45 23.02
N THR A 90 20.27 -12.65 22.70
CA THR A 90 20.74 -13.90 23.32
C THR A 90 22.18 -14.25 22.96
N ALA A 91 22.62 -13.89 21.75
CA ALA A 91 23.97 -14.15 21.26
C ALA A 91 24.95 -13.00 21.54
N LEU A 92 24.51 -11.91 22.17
CA LEU A 92 25.29 -10.67 22.37
C LEU A 92 25.94 -10.15 21.06
N SER A 93 25.24 -10.31 19.94
CA SER A 93 25.77 -10.01 18.60
C SER A 93 25.30 -8.66 18.11
N ALA A 94 26.21 -7.68 18.10
CA ALA A 94 25.96 -6.36 17.53
C ALA A 94 25.55 -6.43 16.05
N VAL A 95 26.10 -7.40 15.30
CA VAL A 95 25.79 -7.60 13.88
C VAL A 95 24.30 -7.96 13.68
N LEU A 96 23.77 -8.89 14.50
CA LEU A 96 22.36 -9.27 14.43
C LEU A 96 21.43 -8.13 14.85
N LEU A 97 21.83 -7.32 15.82
CA LEU A 97 21.06 -6.14 16.25
C LEU A 97 21.01 -5.06 15.15
N PHE A 98 22.15 -4.79 14.48
CA PHE A 98 22.19 -3.90 13.32
C PHE A 98 21.36 -4.44 12.15
N ALA A 99 21.42 -5.75 11.90
CA ALA A 99 20.61 -6.40 10.88
C ALA A 99 19.10 -6.25 11.19
N ALA A 100 18.68 -6.45 12.45
CA ALA A 100 17.30 -6.24 12.87
C ALA A 100 16.81 -4.82 12.53
N PHE A 101 17.62 -3.80 12.84
CA PHE A 101 17.33 -2.41 12.50
C PHE A 101 17.23 -2.18 10.99
N ALA A 102 18.24 -2.61 10.22
CA ALA A 102 18.28 -2.38 8.78
C ALA A 102 17.12 -3.05 8.04
N VAL A 103 16.80 -4.29 8.42
CA VAL A 103 15.67 -5.05 7.87
C VAL A 103 14.35 -4.36 8.19
N GLN A 104 14.16 -3.91 9.44
CA GLN A 104 12.96 -3.20 9.85
C GLN A 104 12.78 -1.89 9.07
N TYR A 105 13.87 -1.12 8.91
CA TYR A 105 13.87 0.13 8.17
C TYR A 105 13.50 -0.07 6.70
N ALA A 106 14.07 -1.08 6.04
CA ALA A 106 13.70 -1.44 4.68
C ALA A 106 12.22 -1.84 4.56
N GLY A 107 11.71 -2.61 5.54
CA GLY A 107 10.28 -2.93 5.64
C GLY A 107 9.40 -1.69 5.76
N LEU A 108 9.79 -0.72 6.58
CA LEU A 108 9.04 0.54 6.74
C LEU A 108 9.03 1.38 5.45
N ILE A 109 10.15 1.46 4.72
CA ILE A 109 10.18 2.13 3.40
C ILE A 109 9.22 1.44 2.43
N ALA A 110 9.24 0.11 2.36
CA ALA A 110 8.33 -0.65 1.50
C ALA A 110 6.85 -0.43 1.91
N GLU A 111 6.56 -0.34 3.20
CA GLU A 111 5.22 -0.04 3.70
C GLU A 111 4.76 1.37 3.32
N ARG A 112 5.63 2.38 3.43
CA ARG A 112 5.35 3.76 2.99
C ARG A 112 5.08 3.82 1.50
N TRP A 113 5.93 3.18 0.69
CA TRP A 113 5.72 3.10 -0.75
C TRP A 113 4.38 2.41 -1.09
N PHE A 114 4.05 1.30 -0.42
CA PHE A 114 2.79 0.59 -0.61
C PHE A 114 1.58 1.46 -0.26
N PHE A 115 1.65 2.26 0.81
CA PHE A 115 0.59 3.19 1.19
C PHE A 115 0.26 4.18 0.06
N PHE A 116 1.28 4.76 -0.56
CA PHE A 116 1.09 5.66 -1.71
C PHE A 116 0.57 4.92 -2.93
N ALA A 117 1.15 3.76 -3.25
CA ALA A 117 0.78 3.00 -4.44
C ALA A 117 -0.65 2.42 -4.36
N GLN A 118 -1.15 2.06 -3.17
CA GLN A 118 -2.53 1.56 -3.03
C GLN A 118 -3.59 2.68 -3.12
N ALA A 119 -3.19 3.95 -3.01
CA ALA A 119 -4.12 5.05 -3.02
C ALA A 119 -4.79 5.16 -4.40
N ASN A 120 -6.12 5.24 -4.41
CA ASN A 120 -6.87 5.45 -5.64
C ASN A 120 -7.19 6.95 -5.75
N HIS A 121 -6.62 7.61 -6.75
CA HIS A 121 -6.93 9.01 -7.02
C HIS A 121 -8.29 9.12 -7.74
N PRO A 122 -9.15 10.11 -7.44
CA PRO A 122 -10.43 10.28 -8.14
C PRO A 122 -10.28 10.40 -9.66
N GLN A 123 -9.14 10.91 -10.14
CA GLN A 123 -8.86 10.97 -11.59
C GLN A 123 -8.80 9.61 -12.26
N ASN A 124 -8.47 8.54 -11.52
CA ASN A 124 -8.41 7.19 -12.08
C ASN A 124 -9.81 6.67 -12.43
N LEU A 125 -10.88 7.35 -12.01
CA LEU A 125 -12.26 7.07 -12.44
C LEU A 125 -12.51 7.49 -13.89
N TYR A 126 -11.77 8.46 -14.42
CA TYR A 126 -11.93 9.01 -15.76
C TYR A 126 -10.97 8.42 -16.79
N TYR A 127 -10.08 7.52 -16.40
CA TYR A 127 -9.03 6.98 -17.27
C TYR A 127 -8.96 5.46 -17.16
N GLN A 128 -10.10 4.79 -17.36
CA GLN A 128 -10.22 3.34 -17.21
C GLN A 128 -10.16 2.57 -18.52
N THR A 129 -10.63 3.17 -19.62
CA THR A 129 -10.78 2.49 -20.90
C THR A 129 -10.32 3.35 -22.08
N VAL A 130 -9.52 2.72 -22.95
CA VAL A 130 -9.38 3.13 -24.35
C VAL A 130 -10.33 2.23 -25.13
N SER A 131 -11.35 2.84 -25.72
CA SER A 131 -12.28 2.17 -26.65
C SER A 131 -11.82 2.41 -28.08
#